data_AF-A0A197JGC1-F1
#
_entry.id   AF-A0A197JGC1-F1
#
_cell.length_a   1.000
_cell.length_b   1.000
_cell.length_c   1.000
_cell.angle_alpha   90.00
_cell.angle_beta   90.00
_cell.angle_gamma   90.00
#
_symmetry.space_group_name_H-M   'P 1'
#
loop_
_entity.id
_entity.type
_entity.pdbx_description
1 polymer ?
#
loop_
_entity_poly.entity_id
_entity_poly.type
_entity_poly.pdbx_seq_one_letter_code
_entity_poly.pdbx_strand_id
1 'polypeptide(L)'
;MTIQGVYLEPVTIQSDEFKEFAARFDHKLVTLFEINYTELVCGYLGDASEWDTTAYYHGTSHCGCIDQRINNVSNTRINVHEWCTSSICSTEGIMTSGYLRTKLASGMEGRFFSPLVTTAIDFARIKRLRCVSTNKNFLSIFICIARKIQSSQKGIHYYYVQDDSDILPVFLAIVRI
;
A
#
# COMPACT_ATOMS: atom_id res chain seq x y z
N MET A 1 8.20 2.69 -16.45
CA MET A 1 9.07 2.72 -15.25
C MET A 1 8.15 2.60 -14.05
N THR A 2 8.49 1.77 -13.05
CA THR A 2 7.70 1.64 -11.83
C THR A 2 8.30 2.52 -10.73
N ILE A 3 7.44 3.07 -9.87
CA ILE A 3 7.86 3.95 -8.78
C ILE A 3 8.19 3.08 -7.56
N GLN A 4 9.44 3.15 -7.08
CA GLN A 4 9.98 2.28 -6.02
C GLN A 4 10.37 3.09 -4.79
N GLY A 5 9.92 2.64 -3.61
CA GLY A 5 10.28 3.27 -2.34
C GLY A 5 11.73 2.95 -1.96
N VAL A 6 12.35 3.85 -1.21
CA VAL A 6 13.73 3.72 -0.70
C VAL A 6 13.71 3.35 0.78
N TYR A 7 12.91 4.06 1.55
CA TYR A 7 12.76 3.83 2.98
C TYR A 7 11.32 4.01 3.44
N LEU A 8 11.01 3.32 4.53
CA LEU A 8 9.79 3.45 5.29
C LEU A 8 10.10 4.23 6.56
N GLU A 9 9.41 5.35 6.75
CA GLU A 9 9.53 6.18 7.94
C GLU A 9 8.29 6.00 8.82
N PRO A 10 8.45 5.57 10.09
CA PRO A 10 7.30 5.42 10.97
C PRO A 10 6.62 6.76 11.24
N VAL A 11 5.34 6.86 10.93
CA VAL A 11 4.54 8.03 11.29
C VAL A 11 4.21 7.96 12.78
N THR A 12 4.52 9.02 13.51
CA THR A 12 4.34 9.06 14.96
C THR A 12 2.87 9.07 15.32
N ILE A 13 2.48 8.25 16.29
CA ILE A 13 1.09 8.10 16.80
C ILE A 13 0.46 9.40 17.30
N GLN A 14 1.28 10.39 17.71
CA GLN A 14 0.79 11.70 18.16
C GLN A 14 0.56 12.70 17.02
N SER A 15 1.05 12.42 15.81
CA SER A 15 0.86 13.30 14.64
C SER A 15 -0.60 13.35 14.21
N ASP A 16 -0.99 14.46 13.60
CA ASP A 16 -2.36 14.63 13.11
C ASP A 16 -2.65 13.71 11.92
N GLU A 17 -1.66 13.46 11.08
CA GLU A 17 -1.74 12.50 9.98
C GLU A 17 -2.04 11.08 10.48
N PHE A 18 -1.34 10.60 11.51
CA PHE A 18 -1.65 9.30 12.10
C PHE A 18 -3.07 9.25 12.64
N LYS A 19 -3.50 10.27 13.39
CA LYS A 19 -4.85 10.33 13.98
C LYS A 19 -5.94 10.34 12.91
N GLU A 20 -5.71 11.07 11.81
CA GLU A 20 -6.62 11.13 10.68
C GLU A 20 -6.82 9.74 10.07
N PHE A 21 -5.73 9.04 9.74
CA PHE A 21 -5.84 7.68 9.22
C PHE A 21 -6.40 6.71 10.27
N ALA A 22 -6.02 6.83 11.54
CA ALA A 22 -6.57 5.98 12.60
C ALA A 22 -8.09 6.08 12.70
N ALA A 23 -8.67 7.28 12.51
CA ALA A 23 -10.11 7.48 12.44
C ALA A 23 -10.72 6.83 11.18
N ARG A 24 -10.09 7.00 10.01
CA ARG A 24 -10.54 6.37 8.75
C ARG A 24 -10.50 4.84 8.79
N PHE A 25 -9.56 4.26 9.55
CA PHE A 25 -9.42 2.82 9.76
C PHE A 25 -10.22 2.29 10.97
N ASP A 26 -11.15 3.06 11.53
CA ASP A 26 -12.02 2.65 12.65
C ASP A 26 -11.21 2.08 13.83
N HIS A 27 -10.13 2.79 14.20
CA HIS A 27 -9.18 2.42 15.27
C HIS A 27 -8.46 1.08 15.09
N LYS A 28 -8.50 0.48 13.89
CA LYS A 28 -7.75 -0.75 13.57
C LYS A 28 -6.30 -0.48 13.18
N LEU A 29 -5.93 0.77 12.91
CA LEU A 29 -4.58 1.16 12.55
C LEU A 29 -3.62 0.91 13.71
N VAL A 30 -2.59 0.10 13.48
CA VAL A 30 -1.54 -0.24 14.46
C VAL A 30 -0.35 0.66 14.27
N THR A 31 0.10 0.78 13.03
CA THR A 31 1.22 1.62 12.65
C THR A 31 1.04 2.06 11.20
N LEU A 32 1.63 3.20 10.87
CA LEU A 32 1.58 3.82 9.57
C LEU A 32 3.03 4.16 9.20
N PHE A 33 3.42 3.84 7.98
CA PHE A 33 4.73 4.19 7.46
C PHE A 33 4.56 5.10 6.25
N GLU A 34 5.29 6.20 6.23
CA GLU A 34 5.47 7.01 5.03
C GLU A 34 6.49 6.33 4.12
N ILE A 35 6.14 6.21 2.84
CA ILE A 35 6.99 5.65 1.81
C ILE A 35 7.75 6.80 1.16
N ASN A 36 9.06 6.81 1.38
CA ASN A 36 9.92 7.83 0.82
C ASN A 36 10.61 7.35 -0.45
N TYR A 37 10.76 8.25 -1.42
CA TYR A 37 11.27 7.99 -2.76
C TYR A 37 12.62 8.69 -2.98
N THR A 38 13.44 8.20 -3.92
CA THR A 38 14.67 8.93 -4.31
C THR A 38 14.29 10.23 -5.01
N GLU A 39 15.16 11.25 -4.92
CA GLU A 39 15.00 12.50 -5.68
C GLU A 39 14.86 12.27 -7.19
N LEU A 40 15.53 11.24 -7.73
CA LEU A 40 15.41 10.84 -9.12
C LEU A 40 13.97 10.44 -9.46
N VAL A 41 13.33 9.65 -8.60
CA VAL A 41 11.91 9.28 -8.76
C VAL A 41 11.03 10.51 -8.65
N CYS A 42 11.29 11.43 -7.72
CA CYS A 42 10.55 12.69 -7.59
C CYS A 42 10.56 13.51 -8.89
N GLY A 43 11.69 13.56 -9.60
CA GLY A 43 11.78 14.19 -10.92
C GLY A 43 10.92 13.52 -12.01
N TYR A 44 10.58 12.23 -11.85
CA TYR A 44 9.69 11.49 -12.75
C TYR A 44 8.22 11.51 -12.33
N LEU A 45 7.90 11.96 -11.11
CA LEU A 45 6.50 12.06 -10.65
C LEU A 45 5.72 13.13 -11.41
N GLY A 46 6.39 14.05 -12.10
CA GLY A 46 5.76 15.17 -12.80
C GLY A 46 5.22 16.21 -11.82
N ASP A 47 4.32 17.08 -12.31
CA ASP A 47 3.75 18.14 -11.49
C ASP A 47 2.74 17.58 -10.48
N ALA A 48 2.79 18.06 -9.24
CA ALA A 48 1.87 17.64 -8.18
C ALA A 48 0.39 17.82 -8.55
N SER A 49 0.06 18.80 -9.41
CA SER A 49 -1.29 19.04 -9.92
C SER A 49 -1.83 17.94 -10.84
N GLU A 50 -0.98 17.05 -11.34
CA GLU A 50 -1.40 15.91 -12.16
C GLU A 50 -1.94 14.74 -11.33
N TRP A 51 -1.67 14.73 -10.03
CA TRP A 51 -2.07 13.66 -9.12
C TRP A 51 -3.42 13.96 -8.47
N ASP A 52 -4.30 12.97 -8.45
CA ASP A 52 -5.52 13.05 -7.67
C ASP A 52 -5.16 13.02 -6.17
N THR A 53 -5.57 14.04 -5.43
CA THR A 53 -5.36 14.12 -3.98
C THR A 53 -6.23 13.14 -3.19
N THR A 54 -7.15 12.44 -3.86
CA THR A 54 -7.96 11.38 -3.27
C THR A 54 -7.09 10.20 -2.84
N ALA A 55 -7.22 9.81 -1.58
CA ALA A 55 -6.56 8.62 -1.07
C ALA A 55 -7.28 7.36 -1.56
N TYR A 56 -6.52 6.49 -2.23
CA TYR A 56 -6.96 5.21 -2.75
C TYR A 56 -6.29 4.07 -2.00
N TYR A 57 -7.06 3.10 -1.54
CA TYR A 57 -6.58 1.99 -0.71
C TYR A 57 -6.41 0.71 -1.54
N HIS A 58 -5.29 0.03 -1.32
CA HIS A 58 -4.98 -1.26 -1.94
C HIS A 58 -4.55 -2.30 -0.91
N GLY A 59 -5.41 -3.30 -0.70
CA GLY A 59 -5.14 -4.40 0.20
C GLY A 59 -4.18 -5.44 -0.38
N THR A 60 -3.19 -5.88 0.40
CA THR A 60 -2.21 -6.90 0.00
C THR A 60 -2.17 -8.06 0.98
N SER A 61 -1.67 -9.22 0.51
CA SER A 61 -1.33 -10.30 1.43
C SER A 61 -0.01 -10.01 2.12
N HIS A 62 0.09 -10.41 3.38
CA HIS A 62 1.32 -10.33 4.18
C HIS A 62 1.91 -11.73 4.38
N CYS A 63 3.24 -11.82 4.48
CA CYS A 63 3.97 -13.08 4.69
C CYS A 63 4.49 -13.25 6.14
N GLY A 64 4.13 -12.34 7.06
CA GLY A 64 4.55 -12.37 8.47
C GLY A 64 5.78 -11.54 8.83
N CYS A 65 6.54 -11.02 7.85
CA CYS A 65 7.67 -10.09 8.10
C CYS A 65 7.24 -8.87 8.94
N ILE A 66 6.01 -8.43 8.73
CA ILE A 66 5.39 -7.31 9.43
C ILE A 66 5.24 -7.55 10.94
N ASP A 67 5.00 -8.78 11.36
CA ASP A 67 4.75 -9.12 12.77
C ASP A 67 6.02 -8.92 13.59
N GLN A 68 7.17 -9.25 12.99
CA GLN A 68 8.49 -9.04 13.59
C GLN A 68 8.82 -7.54 13.70
N ARG A 69 8.34 -6.73 12.75
CA ARG A 69 8.58 -5.27 12.73
C ARG A 69 7.68 -4.53 13.71
N ILE A 70 6.40 -4.92 13.87
CA ILE A 70 5.48 -4.31 14.85
C ILE A 70 5.96 -4.56 16.30
N ASN A 71 6.52 -5.74 16.58
CA ASN A 71 7.03 -6.04 17.93
C ASN A 71 8.30 -5.25 18.28
N ASN A 72 8.96 -4.66 17.29
CA ASN A 72 10.19 -3.88 17.42
C ASN A 72 10.04 -2.50 16.74
N VAL A 73 8.89 -1.82 16.90
CA VAL A 73 8.72 -0.45 16.37
C VAL A 73 9.64 0.48 17.16
N SER A 74 10.87 0.57 16.68
CA SER A 74 11.75 1.70 16.94
C SER A 74 11.32 2.84 16.01
N ASN A 75 11.52 4.09 16.41
CA ASN A 75 11.36 5.26 15.54
C ASN A 75 12.46 5.33 14.46
N THR A 76 13.00 4.19 14.05
CA THR A 76 14.11 4.09 13.12
C THR A 76 13.55 3.83 11.74
N ARG A 77 13.98 4.66 10.80
CA ARG A 77 13.78 4.47 9.36
C ARG A 77 14.18 3.05 8.94
N ILE A 78 13.36 2.40 8.11
CA ILE A 78 13.60 1.05 7.60
C ILE A 78 13.94 1.13 6.12
N ASN A 79 15.06 0.56 5.68
CA ASN A 79 15.33 0.43 4.25
C ASN A 79 14.31 -0.55 3.64
N VAL A 80 13.73 -0.20 2.48
CA VAL A 80 12.71 -1.02 1.82
C VAL A 80 13.22 -2.45 1.53
N HIS A 81 14.48 -2.62 1.16
CA HIS A 81 15.07 -3.95 0.93
C HIS A 81 15.24 -4.78 2.21
N GLU A 82 15.24 -4.13 3.37
CA GLU A 82 15.31 -4.79 4.67
C GLU A 82 13.91 -5.07 5.25
N TRP A 83 12.85 -4.51 4.66
CA TRP A 83 11.47 -4.65 5.15
C TRP A 83 11.09 -6.12 5.33
N CYS A 84 11.42 -6.94 4.34
CA CYS A 84 11.15 -8.36 4.33
C CYS A 84 12.12 -9.10 3.42
N THR A 85 12.57 -10.28 3.84
CA THR A 85 13.45 -11.15 3.04
C THR A 85 12.70 -12.23 2.28
N SER A 86 11.37 -12.27 2.41
CA SER A 86 10.52 -13.28 1.80
C SER A 86 10.09 -12.87 0.40
N SER A 87 10.60 -13.59 -0.61
CA SER A 87 10.27 -13.39 -2.03
C SER A 87 8.80 -13.68 -2.40
N ILE A 88 8.02 -14.26 -1.48
CA ILE A 88 6.58 -14.51 -1.66
C ILE A 88 5.70 -13.40 -1.06
N CYS A 89 6.31 -12.33 -0.53
CA CYS A 89 5.60 -11.22 0.09
C CYS A 89 5.12 -10.21 -0.96
N SER A 90 3.81 -10.18 -1.23
CA SER A 90 3.24 -9.20 -2.16
C SER A 90 3.52 -7.75 -1.75
N THR A 91 3.54 -7.45 -0.44
CA THR A 91 3.86 -6.11 0.06
C THR A 91 5.31 -5.74 -0.24
N GLU A 92 6.27 -6.65 -0.03
CA GLU A 92 7.68 -6.42 -0.36
C GLU A 92 7.85 -6.21 -1.87
N GLY A 93 7.25 -7.06 -2.71
CA GLY A 93 7.34 -6.91 -4.16
C GLY A 93 6.81 -5.57 -4.66
N ILE A 94 5.71 -5.05 -4.06
CA ILE A 94 5.22 -3.70 -4.40
C ILE A 94 6.18 -2.61 -3.92
N MET A 95 6.78 -2.77 -2.73
CA MET A 95 7.73 -1.79 -2.20
C MET A 95 9.01 -1.71 -3.03
N THR A 96 9.61 -2.87 -3.38
CA THR A 96 10.91 -2.94 -4.08
C THR A 96 10.79 -2.80 -5.58
N SER A 97 9.68 -3.24 -6.18
CA SER A 97 9.51 -3.25 -7.63
C SER A 97 8.43 -2.29 -8.13
N GLY A 98 7.74 -1.60 -7.23
CA GLY A 98 6.52 -0.84 -7.53
C GLY A 98 5.35 -1.78 -7.85
N TYR A 99 4.21 -1.19 -8.23
CA TYR A 99 3.18 -1.99 -8.87
C TYR A 99 3.73 -2.52 -10.19
N LEU A 100 3.70 -3.84 -10.40
CA LEU A 100 4.09 -4.46 -11.67
C LEU A 100 2.83 -4.77 -12.46
N ARG A 101 2.76 -4.46 -13.76
CA ARG A 101 1.65 -4.88 -14.62
C ARG A 101 1.40 -6.38 -14.48
N THR A 102 0.19 -6.75 -14.08
CA THR A 102 -0.27 -8.13 -14.21
C THR A 102 -1.50 -8.17 -15.07
N LYS A 103 -1.53 -9.09 -16.03
CA LYS A 103 -2.77 -9.49 -16.68
C LYS A 103 -3.75 -9.98 -15.62
N LEU A 104 -4.87 -9.29 -15.50
CA LEU A 104 -5.99 -9.73 -14.70
C LEU A 104 -6.65 -10.93 -15.39
N ALA A 105 -7.33 -11.78 -14.63
CA ALA A 105 -8.04 -12.95 -15.17
C ALA A 105 -9.07 -12.58 -16.27
N SER A 106 -9.52 -11.33 -16.33
CA SER A 106 -10.41 -10.81 -17.37
C SER A 106 -9.72 -10.32 -18.64
N GLY A 107 -8.41 -10.57 -18.81
CA GLY A 107 -7.63 -10.09 -19.96
C GLY A 107 -7.30 -8.59 -19.93
N MET A 108 -7.79 -7.85 -18.92
CA MET A 108 -7.43 -6.46 -18.70
C MET A 108 -6.07 -6.34 -18.00
N GLU A 109 -5.27 -5.36 -18.37
CA GLU A 109 -4.06 -4.98 -17.64
C GLU A 109 -4.38 -3.81 -16.71
N GLY A 110 -3.92 -3.89 -15.47
CA GLY A 110 -4.06 -2.79 -14.52
C GLY A 110 -4.13 -3.21 -13.05
N ARG A 111 -4.47 -2.23 -12.22
CA ARG A 111 -4.48 -2.32 -10.75
C ARG A 111 -5.78 -1.75 -10.22
N PHE A 112 -6.42 -2.49 -9.31
CA PHE A 112 -7.66 -2.05 -8.67
C PHE A 112 -7.38 -1.39 -7.33
N PHE A 113 -8.11 -0.31 -7.09
CA PHE A 113 -8.09 0.47 -5.87
C PHE A 113 -9.51 0.81 -5.44
N SER A 114 -9.69 1.17 -4.17
CA SER A 114 -10.95 1.66 -3.66
C SER A 114 -10.73 2.90 -2.81
N PRO A 115 -11.62 3.92 -2.87
CA PRO A 115 -11.60 5.02 -1.90
C PRO A 115 -12.13 4.58 -0.52
N LEU A 116 -12.65 3.35 -0.40
CA LEU A 116 -13.16 2.81 0.85
C LEU A 116 -12.12 1.89 1.51
N VAL A 117 -11.76 2.21 2.75
CA VAL A 117 -10.87 1.39 3.58
C VAL A 117 -11.41 -0.04 3.76
N THR A 118 -12.72 -0.18 4.00
CA THR A 118 -13.39 -1.47 4.22
C THR A 118 -13.21 -2.42 3.04
N THR A 119 -13.36 -1.90 1.82
CA THR A 119 -13.16 -2.66 0.58
C THR A 119 -11.72 -3.16 0.45
N ALA A 120 -10.72 -2.33 0.76
CA ALA A 120 -9.32 -2.75 0.74
C ALA A 120 -9.01 -3.81 1.81
N ILE A 121 -9.60 -3.69 3.00
CA ILE A 121 -9.49 -4.70 4.08
C ILE A 121 -10.06 -6.04 3.64
N ASP A 122 -11.27 -6.07 3.06
CA ASP A 122 -11.91 -7.30 2.60
C ASP A 122 -11.08 -8.00 1.52
N PHE A 123 -10.51 -7.22 0.59
CA PHE A 123 -9.62 -7.74 -0.43
C PHE A 123 -8.32 -8.32 0.15
N ALA A 124 -7.70 -7.62 1.12
CA ALA A 124 -6.52 -8.11 1.83
C ALA A 124 -6.81 -9.42 2.58
N ARG A 125 -7.98 -9.53 3.22
CA ARG A 125 -8.43 -10.75 3.92
C ARG A 125 -8.54 -11.94 2.97
N ILE A 126 -9.13 -11.75 1.79
CA ILE A 126 -9.26 -12.80 0.77
C ILE A 126 -7.86 -13.24 0.28
N LYS A 127 -6.98 -12.28 -0.03
CA LYS A 127 -5.62 -12.60 -0.48
C LYS A 127 -4.79 -13.32 0.59
N ARG A 128 -4.95 -12.96 1.86
CA ARG A 128 -4.24 -13.57 2.98
C ARG A 128 -4.50 -15.07 3.10
N LEU A 129 -5.70 -15.55 2.77
CA LEU A 129 -6.01 -16.99 2.81
C LEU A 129 -5.09 -17.84 1.93
N ARG A 130 -4.34 -17.22 1.01
CA ARG A 130 -3.39 -17.87 0.09
C ARG A 130 -1.94 -17.80 0.56
N CYS A 131 -1.64 -17.19 1.71
CA CYS A 131 -0.28 -17.04 2.26
C CYS A 131 -0.02 -17.95 3.48
N VAL A 132 1.25 -18.32 3.67
CA VAL A 132 1.74 -19.29 4.68
C VAL A 132 2.03 -18.64 6.05
N SER A 133 1.64 -17.37 6.27
CA SER A 133 1.94 -16.66 7.53
C SER A 133 1.34 -17.36 8.76
N THR A 134 2.14 -17.50 9.81
CA THR A 134 1.77 -18.15 11.09
C THR A 134 0.94 -17.23 11.98
N ASN A 135 1.13 -15.91 11.89
CA ASN A 135 0.28 -14.93 12.55
C ASN A 135 -0.68 -14.32 11.52
N LYS A 136 -1.96 -14.27 11.89
CA LYS A 136 -3.10 -13.91 11.04
C LYS A 136 -3.89 -12.78 11.69
N ASN A 137 -3.23 -11.85 12.37
CA ASN A 137 -3.91 -10.77 13.08
C ASN A 137 -3.79 -9.42 12.39
N PHE A 138 -2.91 -9.30 11.39
CA PHE A 138 -2.62 -8.03 10.73
C PHE A 138 -2.81 -8.10 9.21
N LEU A 139 -3.04 -6.96 8.60
CA LEU A 139 -3.09 -6.77 7.15
C LEU A 139 -2.22 -5.58 6.75
N SER A 140 -1.70 -5.61 5.53
CA SER A 140 -0.95 -4.53 4.91
C SER A 140 -1.80 -3.85 3.85
N ILE A 141 -2.12 -2.59 4.07
CA ILE A 141 -2.92 -1.76 3.17
C ILE A 141 -2.05 -0.61 2.67
N PHE A 142 -1.85 -0.53 1.36
CA PHE A 142 -1.26 0.66 0.75
C PHE A 142 -2.28 1.77 0.66
N ILE A 143 -1.84 2.99 0.96
CA ILE A 143 -2.57 4.23 0.71
C ILE A 143 -1.83 4.91 -0.43
N CYS A 144 -2.51 5.07 -1.55
CA CYS A 144 -1.94 5.58 -2.78
C CYS A 144 -2.66 6.85 -3.21
N ILE A 145 -1.94 7.70 -3.93
CA ILE A 145 -2.53 8.65 -4.86
C ILE A 145 -2.33 8.12 -6.28
N ALA A 146 -3.19 8.55 -7.20
CA ALA A 146 -3.14 8.07 -8.57
C ALA A 146 -3.50 9.19 -9.55
N ARG A 147 -3.09 9.03 -10.81
CA ARG A 147 -3.59 9.84 -11.92
C ARG A 147 -4.22 8.95 -12.98
N LYS A 148 -5.00 9.54 -13.89
CA LYS A 148 -5.75 8.82 -14.94
C LYS A 148 -6.59 7.65 -14.40
N ILE A 149 -7.15 7.81 -13.21
CA ILE A 149 -7.95 6.76 -12.58
C ILE A 149 -9.30 6.61 -13.28
N GLN A 150 -9.73 5.37 -13.50
CA GLN A 150 -10.94 5.06 -14.26
C GLN A 150 -11.93 4.29 -13.38
N SER A 151 -13.21 4.66 -13.43
CA SER A 151 -14.25 3.92 -12.72
C SER A 151 -14.36 2.51 -13.31
N SER A 152 -14.31 1.49 -12.47
CA SER A 152 -14.56 0.13 -12.95
C SER A 152 -16.06 -0.05 -13.19
N GLN A 153 -16.42 -0.70 -14.31
CA GLN A 153 -17.82 -1.09 -14.57
C GLN A 153 -18.28 -2.29 -13.71
N LYS A 154 -17.40 -2.86 -12.87
CA LYS A 154 -17.59 -4.15 -12.18
C LYS A 154 -18.04 -4.03 -10.72
N GLY A 155 -18.31 -2.83 -10.22
CA GLY A 155 -18.84 -2.65 -8.87
C GLY A 155 -18.78 -1.22 -8.38
N ILE A 156 -19.65 -0.90 -7.44
CA ILE A 156 -19.66 0.39 -6.74
C ILE A 156 -18.34 0.49 -5.95
N HIS A 157 -17.61 1.59 -6.09
CA HIS A 157 -16.37 1.92 -5.36
C HIS A 157 -15.09 1.16 -5.75
N TYR A 158 -15.01 0.58 -6.94
CA TYR A 158 -13.74 0.11 -7.50
C TYR A 158 -13.29 0.99 -8.66
N TYR A 159 -12.04 1.39 -8.56
CA TYR A 159 -11.34 2.16 -9.58
C TYR A 159 -10.18 1.34 -10.10
N TYR A 160 -9.77 1.61 -11.33
CA TYR A 160 -8.61 0.99 -11.92
C TYR A 160 -7.65 2.01 -12.52
N VAL A 161 -6.37 1.65 -12.45
CA VAL A 161 -5.28 2.36 -13.12
C VAL A 161 -4.58 1.37 -14.03
N GLN A 162 -4.37 1.75 -15.29
CA GLN A 162 -3.81 0.87 -16.31
C GLN A 162 -2.27 0.85 -16.25
N ASP A 163 -1.66 2.00 -16.02
CA ASP A 163 -0.21 2.18 -16.00
C ASP A 163 0.32 2.29 -14.56
N ASP A 164 1.34 1.50 -14.24
CA ASP A 164 1.91 1.49 -12.90
C ASP A 164 2.60 2.81 -12.52
N SER A 165 3.05 3.58 -13.52
CA SER A 165 3.63 4.91 -13.33
C SER A 165 2.61 5.98 -12.92
N ASP A 166 1.32 5.65 -12.99
CA ASP A 166 0.21 6.52 -12.62
C ASP A 166 -0.31 6.20 -11.21
N ILE A 167 0.46 5.41 -10.44
CA ILE A 167 0.15 5.02 -9.06
C ILE A 167 1.34 5.36 -8.19
N LEU A 168 1.10 6.15 -7.15
CA LEU A 168 2.09 6.48 -6.14
C LEU A 168 1.61 5.99 -4.77
N PRO A 169 2.15 4.87 -4.25
CA PRO A 169 2.04 4.57 -2.83
C PRO A 169 2.61 5.72 -2.00
N VAL A 170 1.85 6.24 -1.05
CA VAL A 170 2.33 7.30 -0.14
C VAL A 170 2.54 6.73 1.25
N PHE A 171 1.59 5.90 1.70
CA PHE A 171 1.71 5.23 2.99
C PHE A 171 1.50 3.74 2.89
N LEU A 172 2.11 3.04 3.85
CA LEU A 172 1.82 1.65 4.17
C LEU A 172 1.18 1.58 5.56
N ALA A 173 -0.12 1.28 5.60
CA ALA A 173 -0.89 1.13 6.81
C ALA A 173 -0.94 -0.34 7.25
N ILE A 174 -0.67 -0.56 8.54
CA ILE A 174 -0.74 -1.88 9.15
C ILE A 174 -1.95 -1.91 10.07
N VAL A 175 -2.88 -2.81 9.80
CA VAL A 175 -4.19 -2.82 10.47
C VAL A 175 -4.47 -4.15 11.14
N ARG A 176 -5.10 -4.11 12.32
CA ARG A 176 -5.68 -5.27 12.99
C ARG A 176 -6.94 -5.72 12.29
N ILE A 177 -7.21 -7.02 12.37
CA ILE A 177 -8.36 -7.67 11.74
C ILE A 177 -9.58 -7.63 12.64
#